data_AF-A0A7X8VEI7-F1
#
_entry.id   AF-A0A7X8VEI7-F1
#
_cell.length_a   1.000
_cell.length_b   1.000
_cell.length_c   1.000
_cell.angle_alpha   90.00
_cell.angle_beta   90.00
_cell.angle_gamma   90.00
#
_symmetry.space_group_name_H-M   'P 1'
#
loop_
_entity.id
_entity.type
_entity.pdbx_description
1 polymer ?
#
loop_
_entity_poly.entity_id
_entity_poly.type
_entity_poly.pdbx_seq_one_letter_code
_entity_poly.pdbx_strand_id
1 'polypeptide(L)'
;MSDYFLGCSLSCVIALLMGIKKQWRFRENGLSNVLFLIALFIVLAIIAASLNDNSSNPFLGLLGILTLPAFLMIKNKGRGTKESGKQTSTQVVDRQKTTPDYINTQEPAAYSEAKVPNTEKTAIISLPEANNKKGSEFPEWYVSISFGKSRSDNFPQALALAKMAPQYIENDIDGQTIYQAIYSAKPQEYLAFIKLYELVSNWKSCFVVINGQMVDRKIIGGLNYCYGDKCRSGNPEFCYGASFMTENPFGCHRMQISAYNNPWWTFGSFDRKGVWMVNKEAMLKRIIEYSELYQLCPAFSLDRVLEALNNLPDKIDPRKDKGWVVIGNAIKPAHSILEYTININLSDNDN
;
A
#
# COMPACT_ATOMS: atom_id res chain seq x y z
N MET A 1 19.58 -44.14 -23.35
CA MET A 1 19.88 -42.69 -23.24
C MET A 1 18.62 -41.84 -23.41
N SER A 2 17.64 -42.23 -24.24
CA SER A 2 16.36 -41.52 -24.40
C SER A 2 15.46 -41.51 -23.16
N ASP A 3 15.49 -42.55 -22.32
CA ASP A 3 14.58 -42.65 -21.16
C ASP A 3 14.93 -41.65 -20.05
N TYR A 4 16.21 -41.29 -19.93
CA TYR A 4 16.67 -40.23 -19.03
C TYR A 4 16.25 -38.85 -19.51
N PHE A 5 16.20 -38.62 -20.83
CA PHE A 5 15.72 -37.35 -21.40
C PHE A 5 14.21 -37.20 -21.25
N LEU A 6 13.45 -38.30 -21.33
CA LEU A 6 12.01 -38.29 -21.08
C LEU A 6 11.68 -38.04 -19.60
N GLY A 7 12.48 -38.62 -18.69
CA GLY A 7 12.36 -38.35 -17.26
C GLY A 7 12.65 -36.89 -16.89
N CYS A 8 13.70 -36.30 -17.47
CA CYS A 8 14.05 -34.88 -17.26
C CYS A 8 13.03 -33.92 -17.88
N SER A 9 12.47 -34.22 -19.05
CA SER A 9 11.45 -33.34 -19.65
C SER A 9 10.14 -33.37 -18.86
N LEU A 10 9.72 -34.56 -18.40
CA LEU A 10 8.53 -34.72 -17.57
C LEU A 10 8.68 -34.03 -16.21
N SER A 11 9.86 -34.11 -15.58
CA SER A 11 10.12 -33.43 -14.30
C SER A 11 10.14 -31.91 -14.45
N CYS A 12 10.67 -31.37 -15.56
CA CYS A 12 10.61 -29.94 -15.87
C CYS A 12 9.17 -29.44 -16.07
N VAL A 13 8.31 -30.20 -16.74
CA VAL A 13 6.89 -29.85 -16.92
C VAL A 13 6.14 -29.87 -15.59
N ILE A 14 6.37 -30.90 -14.76
CA ILE A 14 5.78 -30.99 -13.42
C ILE A 14 6.26 -29.84 -12.53
N ALA A 15 7.55 -29.48 -12.57
CA ALA A 15 8.09 -28.34 -11.83
C ALA A 15 7.49 -27.00 -12.28
N LEU A 16 7.28 -26.81 -13.58
CA LEU A 16 6.56 -25.65 -14.14
C LEU A 16 5.12 -25.60 -13.63
N LEU A 17 4.38 -26.71 -13.67
CA LEU A 17 3.00 -26.78 -13.18
C LEU A 17 2.90 -26.55 -11.66
N MET A 18 3.86 -27.06 -10.89
CA MET A 18 3.94 -26.80 -9.43
C MET A 18 4.33 -25.36 -9.11
N GLY A 19 5.22 -24.74 -9.88
CA GLY A 19 5.57 -23.32 -9.76
C GLY A 19 4.39 -22.39 -10.10
N ILE A 20 3.59 -22.77 -11.10
CA ILE A 20 2.39 -22.04 -11.53
C ILE A 20 1.31 -22.01 -10.43
N LYS A 21 1.18 -23.09 -9.64
CA LYS A 21 0.18 -23.19 -8.56
C LYS A 21 0.38 -22.17 -7.44
N LYS A 22 1.62 -21.65 -7.24
CA LYS A 22 1.94 -20.71 -6.16
C LYS A 22 1.67 -19.24 -6.51
N GLN A 23 1.46 -18.91 -7.79
CA GLN A 23 1.40 -17.51 -8.25
C GLN A 23 0.14 -17.14 -9.04
N TRP A 24 -0.72 -18.10 -9.39
CA TRP A 24 -2.01 -17.81 -10.02
C TRP A 24 -3.08 -17.49 -8.98
N ARG A 25 -3.00 -16.29 -8.38
CA ARG A 25 -4.23 -15.58 -7.99
C ARG A 25 -4.90 -15.15 -9.28
N PHE A 26 -6.00 -15.81 -9.66
CA PHE A 26 -6.87 -15.35 -10.74
C PHE A 26 -7.27 -13.89 -10.47
N ARG A 27 -6.62 -12.97 -11.18
CA ARG A 27 -7.00 -11.57 -11.27
C ARG A 27 -8.05 -11.46 -12.37
N GLU A 28 -9.10 -10.67 -12.15
CA GLU A 28 -10.35 -10.60 -12.93
C GLU A 28 -10.25 -10.21 -14.42
N ASN A 29 -9.06 -10.25 -15.04
CA ASN A 29 -8.91 -10.11 -16.49
C ASN A 29 -8.89 -11.50 -17.15
N GLY A 30 -10.01 -12.21 -17.03
CA GLY A 30 -10.17 -13.63 -17.42
C GLY A 30 -9.98 -13.94 -18.91
N LEU A 31 -9.98 -12.95 -19.80
CA LEU A 31 -9.89 -13.20 -21.24
C LEU A 31 -8.46 -13.52 -21.71
N SER A 32 -7.45 -12.84 -21.17
CA SER A 32 -6.07 -12.98 -21.66
C SER A 32 -5.44 -14.31 -21.27
N ASN A 33 -5.77 -14.85 -20.10
CA ASN A 33 -5.23 -16.13 -19.63
C ASN A 33 -5.88 -17.30 -20.36
N VAL A 34 -7.17 -17.20 -20.70
CA VAL A 34 -7.88 -18.20 -21.49
C VAL A 34 -7.33 -18.23 -22.92
N LEU A 35 -7.11 -17.08 -23.55
CA LEU A 35 -6.51 -17.00 -24.88
C LEU A 35 -5.09 -17.58 -24.92
N PHE A 36 -4.28 -17.36 -23.87
CA PHE A 36 -2.95 -17.93 -23.77
C PHE A 36 -2.98 -19.46 -23.66
N LEU A 37 -3.89 -20.01 -22.85
CA LEU A 37 -4.07 -21.46 -22.72
C LEU A 37 -4.57 -22.08 -24.03
N ILE A 38 -5.53 -21.44 -24.72
CA ILE A 38 -6.00 -21.90 -26.03
C ILE A 38 -4.87 -21.91 -27.05
N ALA A 39 -4.05 -20.85 -27.10
CA ALA A 39 -2.89 -20.78 -27.99
C ALA A 39 -1.87 -21.89 -27.69
N LEU A 40 -1.60 -22.16 -26.41
CA LEU A 40 -0.71 -23.26 -25.99
C LEU A 40 -1.23 -24.63 -26.45
N PHE A 41 -2.54 -24.89 -26.26
CA PHE A 41 -3.15 -26.15 -26.69
C PHE A 41 -3.13 -26.33 -28.21
N ILE A 42 -3.34 -25.26 -28.98
CA ILE A 42 -3.24 -25.30 -30.45
C ILE A 42 -1.81 -25.65 -30.88
N VAL A 43 -0.80 -25.03 -30.28
CA VAL A 43 0.62 -25.32 -30.60
C VAL A 43 0.97 -26.77 -30.25
N LEU A 44 0.52 -27.27 -29.10
CA LEU A 44 0.75 -28.67 -28.71
C LEU A 44 0.04 -29.66 -29.64
N ALA A 45 -1.18 -29.36 -30.08
CA ALA A 45 -1.92 -30.19 -31.04
C ALA A 45 -1.23 -30.24 -32.41
N ILE A 46 -0.69 -29.11 -32.87
CA ILE A 46 0.08 -29.04 -34.13
C ILE A 46 1.38 -29.85 -34.02
N ILE A 47 2.10 -29.76 -32.89
CA ILE A 47 3.31 -30.55 -32.66
C ILE A 47 2.99 -32.05 -32.62
N ALA A 48 1.92 -32.44 -31.92
CA ALA A 48 1.49 -33.84 -31.85
C ALA A 48 1.08 -34.39 -33.22
N ALA A 49 0.37 -33.61 -34.03
CA ALA A 49 0.03 -33.99 -35.41
C ALA A 49 1.27 -34.13 -36.29
N SER A 50 2.27 -33.24 -36.14
CA SER A 50 3.52 -33.29 -36.91
C SER A 50 4.42 -34.47 -36.56
N LEU A 51 4.25 -35.11 -35.40
CA LEU A 51 5.03 -36.29 -35.01
C LEU A 51 4.46 -37.60 -35.58
N ASN A 52 3.23 -37.58 -36.12
CA ASN A 52 2.54 -38.78 -36.65
C ASN A 52 2.59 -38.90 -38.18
N ASP A 53 2.92 -37.83 -38.92
CA ASP A 53 2.98 -37.86 -40.38
C ASP A 53 4.44 -37.82 -40.87
N ASN A 54 4.87 -38.89 -41.54
CA ASN A 54 6.21 -39.04 -42.14
C ASN A 54 6.39 -38.25 -43.46
N SER A 55 5.60 -37.20 -43.71
CA SER A 55 5.74 -36.38 -44.92
C SER A 55 6.24 -34.97 -44.60
N SER A 56 7.24 -34.55 -45.36
CA SER A 56 7.92 -33.27 -45.20
C SER A 56 7.09 -32.09 -45.70
N ASN A 57 6.88 -31.12 -44.80
CA ASN A 57 6.44 -29.72 -44.97
C ASN A 57 4.94 -29.47 -45.24
N PRO A 58 4.25 -28.72 -44.35
CA PRO A 58 4.18 -27.25 -44.49
C PRO A 58 4.18 -26.45 -43.15
N PHE A 59 4.36 -27.11 -42.00
CA PHE A 59 4.11 -26.51 -40.68
C PHE A 59 5.18 -25.52 -40.18
N LEU A 60 6.40 -25.56 -40.72
CA LEU A 60 7.46 -24.58 -40.39
C LEU A 60 7.08 -23.14 -40.80
N GLY A 61 6.29 -22.96 -41.87
CA GLY A 61 5.78 -21.65 -42.28
C GLY A 61 4.74 -21.09 -41.29
N LEU A 62 3.90 -21.97 -40.73
CA LEU A 62 2.84 -21.61 -39.79
C LEU A 62 3.38 -21.26 -38.39
N LEU A 63 4.47 -21.92 -37.97
CA LEU A 63 5.20 -21.57 -36.74
C LEU A 63 5.81 -20.17 -36.81
N GLY A 64 6.33 -19.76 -37.98
CA GLY A 64 6.82 -18.41 -38.21
C GLY A 64 5.71 -17.34 -38.14
N ILE A 65 4.52 -17.64 -38.67
CA ILE A 65 3.37 -16.71 -38.70
C ILE A 65 2.77 -16.51 -37.30
N LEU A 66 2.77 -17.52 -36.43
CA LEU A 66 2.22 -17.44 -35.07
C LEU A 66 3.21 -16.88 -34.04
N THR A 67 4.52 -17.11 -34.22
CA THR A 67 5.53 -16.64 -33.26
C THR A 67 5.89 -15.17 -33.45
N LEU A 68 5.80 -14.62 -34.66
CA LEU A 68 6.08 -13.19 -34.93
C LEU A 68 5.16 -12.23 -34.16
N PRO A 69 3.82 -12.40 -34.15
CA PRO A 69 2.91 -11.52 -33.40
C PRO A 69 3.13 -11.59 -31.89
N ALA A 70 3.41 -12.78 -31.35
CA ALA A 70 3.72 -12.98 -29.93
C ALA A 70 5.06 -12.31 -29.54
N PHE A 71 6.09 -12.45 -30.38
CA PHE A 71 7.38 -11.80 -30.19
C PHE A 71 7.29 -10.27 -30.29
N LEU A 72 6.51 -9.74 -31.24
CA LEU A 72 6.26 -8.31 -31.38
C LEU A 72 5.44 -7.74 -30.20
N MET A 73 4.46 -8.48 -29.66
CA MET A 73 3.73 -8.08 -28.45
C MET A 73 4.62 -8.04 -27.20
N ILE A 74 5.59 -8.95 -27.07
CA ILE A 74 6.55 -8.94 -25.96
C ILE A 74 7.54 -7.77 -26.12
N LYS A 75 8.01 -7.48 -27.34
CA LYS A 75 8.98 -6.41 -27.61
C LYS A 75 8.38 -5.00 -27.52
N ASN A 76 7.10 -4.81 -27.86
CA ASN A 76 6.43 -3.51 -27.77
C ASN A 76 5.92 -3.13 -26.37
N LYS A 77 5.94 -4.05 -25.39
CA LYS A 77 5.53 -3.73 -24.01
C LYS A 77 6.54 -2.86 -23.24
N GLY A 78 7.70 -2.57 -23.83
CA GLY A 78 8.78 -1.73 -23.26
C GLY A 78 8.92 -0.32 -23.83
N ARG A 79 8.06 0.12 -24.77
CA ARG A 79 8.08 1.50 -25.32
C ARG A 79 6.64 2.00 -25.45
N GLY A 80 6.28 2.98 -24.62
CA GLY A 80 4.91 3.44 -24.45
C GLY A 80 4.35 4.29 -25.59
N THR A 81 3.06 4.59 -25.48
CA THR A 81 2.28 5.66 -26.13
C THR A 81 0.90 5.60 -25.45
N LYS A 82 0.35 6.61 -24.76
CA LYS A 82 0.06 8.01 -25.15
C LYS A 82 -0.47 8.09 -26.57
N GLU A 83 -1.78 7.86 -26.70
CA GLU A 83 -2.57 8.31 -27.85
C GLU A 83 -2.83 9.81 -27.73
N SER A 84 -2.71 10.51 -28.87
CA SER A 84 -3.32 11.80 -29.12
C SER A 84 -3.65 11.87 -30.60
N GLY A 85 -4.86 12.34 -30.93
CA GLY A 85 -5.22 12.69 -32.30
C GLY A 85 -6.59 13.34 -32.45
N LYS A 86 -6.72 14.63 -32.09
CA LYS A 86 -7.58 15.58 -32.82
C LYS A 86 -6.72 16.82 -33.12
N GLN A 87 -6.69 17.20 -34.41
CA GLN A 87 -5.79 18.16 -35.05
C GLN A 87 -5.84 19.57 -34.42
N THR A 88 -4.72 20.31 -34.40
CA THR A 88 -4.49 21.50 -35.27
C THR A 88 -3.06 22.07 -35.05
N SER A 89 -2.42 22.42 -36.17
CA SER A 89 -1.13 23.06 -36.46
C SER A 89 -0.26 23.67 -35.34
N THR A 90 1.05 23.37 -35.35
CA THR A 90 2.10 24.40 -35.20
C THR A 90 3.40 23.93 -35.87
N GLN A 91 4.11 24.89 -36.46
CA GLN A 91 5.36 24.75 -37.20
C GLN A 91 6.55 24.29 -36.33
N VAL A 92 7.48 23.64 -37.01
CA VAL A 92 8.76 23.10 -36.55
C VAL A 92 9.81 24.21 -36.49
N VAL A 93 10.55 24.34 -35.37
CA VAL A 93 11.98 24.73 -35.35
C VAL A 93 12.68 24.02 -34.18
N ASP A 94 13.87 23.51 -34.47
CA ASP A 94 14.66 22.54 -33.73
C ASP A 94 15.23 22.95 -32.36
N ARG A 95 15.51 21.91 -31.57
CA ARG A 95 16.06 21.94 -30.22
C ARG A 95 17.59 22.01 -30.26
N GLN A 96 18.17 23.14 -29.86
CA GLN A 96 19.59 23.22 -29.51
C GLN A 96 19.83 22.94 -28.03
N LYS A 97 20.86 22.11 -27.78
CA LYS A 97 21.48 21.84 -26.47
C LYS A 97 22.21 23.09 -25.99
N THR A 98 21.93 23.55 -24.78
CA THR A 98 22.89 24.33 -23.98
C THR A 98 22.68 24.06 -22.49
N THR A 99 23.79 23.73 -21.83
CA THR A 99 24.04 23.82 -20.39
C THR A 99 23.80 25.25 -19.89
N PRO A 100 23.38 25.48 -18.63
CA PRO A 100 23.46 26.80 -18.03
C PRO A 100 24.62 26.91 -17.05
N ASP A 101 25.45 27.91 -17.35
CA ASP A 101 26.44 28.54 -16.49
C ASP A 101 25.82 29.20 -15.26
N TYR A 102 26.60 29.23 -14.19
CA TYR A 102 26.39 30.05 -12.99
C TYR A 102 26.59 31.53 -13.30
N ILE A 103 25.62 32.41 -12.98
CA ILE A 103 25.88 33.82 -12.65
C ILE A 103 25.00 34.29 -11.47
N ASN A 104 25.64 35.15 -10.69
CA ASN A 104 25.39 35.68 -9.36
C ASN A 104 24.44 36.90 -9.29
N THR A 105 23.84 37.09 -8.11
CA THR A 105 23.31 38.33 -7.47
C THR A 105 22.12 39.09 -8.07
N GLN A 106 21.00 39.15 -7.32
CA GLN A 106 20.50 40.37 -6.65
C GLN A 106 19.43 40.03 -5.59
N GLU A 107 19.51 40.69 -4.43
CA GLU A 107 18.62 40.60 -3.26
C GLU A 107 17.42 41.60 -3.38
N PRO A 108 16.43 41.63 -2.47
CA PRO A 108 15.07 41.17 -2.74
C PRO A 108 14.05 42.31 -2.88
N ALA A 109 13.10 42.16 -3.81
CA ALA A 109 11.89 42.97 -3.81
C ALA A 109 10.81 42.30 -2.95
N ALA A 110 10.32 43.04 -1.96
CA ALA A 110 9.16 42.71 -1.14
C ALA A 110 7.96 42.33 -2.01
N TYR A 111 7.26 41.26 -1.66
CA TYR A 111 5.96 40.96 -2.24
C TYR A 111 4.93 40.56 -1.18
N SER A 112 3.77 41.16 -1.40
CA SER A 112 2.55 41.21 -0.62
C SER A 112 1.78 39.89 -0.56
N GLU A 113 0.97 39.80 0.50
CA GLU A 113 -0.07 38.79 0.76
C GLU A 113 -0.81 38.32 -0.50
N ALA A 114 -0.81 37.00 -0.74
CA ALA A 114 -1.59 36.36 -1.79
C ALA A 114 -2.80 35.62 -1.18
N LYS A 115 -3.99 36.05 -1.58
CA LYS A 115 -5.30 35.45 -1.32
C LYS A 115 -5.39 34.01 -1.84
N VAL A 116 -6.00 33.15 -1.03
CA VAL A 116 -6.48 31.80 -1.37
C VAL A 116 -7.58 31.89 -2.45
N PRO A 117 -7.46 31.20 -3.60
CA PRO A 117 -8.55 31.11 -4.57
C PRO A 117 -9.62 30.09 -4.16
N ASN A 118 -10.87 30.51 -4.27
CA ASN A 118 -12.07 29.70 -4.05
C ASN A 118 -12.29 28.64 -5.14
N THR A 119 -12.53 27.40 -4.69
CA THR A 119 -13.54 26.41 -5.09
C THR A 119 -13.99 26.33 -6.55
N GLU A 120 -13.72 25.18 -7.20
CA GLU A 120 -14.63 24.57 -8.19
C GLU A 120 -15.15 23.23 -7.65
N LYS A 121 -16.48 23.13 -7.58
CA LYS A 121 -17.27 22.01 -7.07
C LYS A 121 -17.39 20.92 -8.14
N THR A 122 -16.82 19.75 -7.89
CA THR A 122 -17.20 18.52 -8.61
C THR A 122 -18.31 17.82 -7.83
N ALA A 123 -19.45 17.61 -8.50
CA ALA A 123 -20.66 17.05 -7.93
C ALA A 123 -20.46 15.61 -7.41
N ILE A 124 -20.54 15.44 -6.10
CA ILE A 124 -20.69 14.14 -5.45
C ILE A 124 -22.19 13.85 -5.38
N ILE A 125 -22.61 12.71 -5.93
CA ILE A 125 -23.96 12.18 -5.78
C ILE A 125 -24.18 11.92 -4.29
N SER A 126 -24.95 12.80 -3.65
CA SER A 126 -25.34 12.70 -2.25
C SER A 126 -26.52 11.73 -2.13
N LEU A 127 -26.31 10.63 -1.41
CA LEU A 127 -27.43 9.86 -0.85
C LEU A 127 -28.17 10.75 0.16
N PRO A 128 -29.50 10.63 0.26
CA PRO A 128 -30.31 11.55 1.06
C PRO A 128 -29.87 11.50 2.53
N GLU A 129 -29.48 12.66 3.05
CA GLU A 129 -29.19 12.86 4.46
C GLU A 129 -30.46 12.59 5.28
N ALA A 130 -30.49 11.43 5.93
CA ALA A 130 -31.48 11.15 6.95
C ALA A 130 -31.20 12.08 8.14
N ASN A 131 -31.98 13.15 8.23
CA ASN A 131 -32.15 13.95 9.44
C ASN A 131 -32.41 13.03 10.63
N ASN A 132 -31.51 13.04 11.63
CA ASN A 132 -31.88 12.66 12.99
C ASN A 132 -31.03 13.40 14.02
N LYS A 133 -31.64 14.44 14.60
CA LYS A 133 -31.30 14.91 15.94
C LYS A 133 -31.82 13.91 16.97
N LYS A 134 -30.91 13.11 17.54
CA LYS A 134 -30.90 12.63 18.92
C LYS A 134 -29.43 12.51 19.33
N GLY A 135 -29.07 13.01 20.51
CA GLY A 135 -27.69 13.08 21.00
C GLY A 135 -26.97 11.73 20.89
N SER A 136 -25.70 11.77 20.49
CA SER A 136 -24.93 10.62 20.01
C SER A 136 -24.89 9.43 20.98
N GLU A 137 -25.62 8.36 20.65
CA GLU A 137 -25.47 7.05 21.33
C GLU A 137 -24.21 6.29 20.90
N PHE A 138 -23.48 6.77 19.89
CA PHE A 138 -22.25 6.15 19.38
C PHE A 138 -20.98 6.79 19.98
N PRO A 139 -19.93 6.00 20.25
CA PRO A 139 -18.64 6.56 20.67
C PRO A 139 -17.96 7.32 19.52
N GLU A 140 -16.97 8.16 19.86
CA GLU A 140 -16.21 9.01 18.91
C GLU A 140 -15.67 8.22 17.72
N TRP A 141 -15.11 7.04 17.99
CA TRP A 141 -14.81 6.04 16.97
C TRP A 141 -15.60 4.77 17.25
N TYR A 142 -16.26 4.25 16.23
CA TYR A 142 -16.97 2.98 16.31
C TYR A 142 -16.82 2.13 15.06
N VAL A 143 -16.93 0.82 15.25
CA VAL A 143 -17.13 -0.16 14.18
C VAL A 143 -18.41 -0.93 14.45
N SER A 144 -19.23 -1.02 13.42
CA SER A 144 -20.49 -1.76 13.41
C SER A 144 -20.37 -2.90 12.41
N ILE A 145 -20.71 -4.11 12.83
CA ILE A 145 -20.84 -5.27 11.96
C ILE A 145 -22.28 -5.74 11.95
N SER A 146 -22.82 -5.93 10.77
CA SER A 146 -24.20 -6.35 10.56
C SER A 146 -24.23 -7.61 9.71
N PHE A 147 -25.12 -8.54 10.07
CA PHE A 147 -25.34 -9.76 9.30
C PHE A 147 -26.77 -10.27 9.47
N GLY A 148 -27.31 -10.88 8.43
CA GLY A 148 -28.62 -11.53 8.47
C GLY A 148 -28.54 -12.97 8.99
N LYS A 149 -29.71 -13.60 9.17
CA LYS A 149 -29.80 -15.04 9.46
C LYS A 149 -29.04 -15.86 8.40
N SER A 150 -28.27 -16.85 8.85
CA SER A 150 -27.43 -17.70 7.99
C SER A 150 -27.70 -19.17 8.22
N ARG A 151 -27.44 -20.00 7.19
CA ARG A 151 -27.45 -21.48 7.30
C ARG A 151 -26.11 -22.05 7.74
N SER A 152 -25.11 -21.21 7.96
CA SER A 152 -23.79 -21.64 8.43
C SER A 152 -23.87 -22.22 9.84
N ASP A 153 -23.10 -23.28 10.10
CA ASP A 153 -22.95 -23.87 11.45
C ASP A 153 -22.38 -22.87 12.47
N ASN A 154 -21.69 -21.83 12.01
CA ASN A 154 -21.17 -20.75 12.85
C ASN A 154 -22.25 -19.77 13.30
N PHE A 155 -23.49 -19.86 12.78
CA PHE A 155 -24.53 -18.88 13.07
C PHE A 155 -24.89 -18.74 14.56
N PRO A 156 -25.13 -19.83 15.32
CA PRO A 156 -25.43 -19.72 16.75
C PRO A 156 -24.31 -19.01 17.53
N GLN A 157 -23.05 -19.33 17.22
CA GLN A 157 -21.89 -18.71 17.86
C GLN A 157 -21.76 -17.22 17.50
N ALA A 158 -21.93 -16.86 16.23
CA ALA A 158 -21.87 -15.48 15.79
C ALA A 158 -22.97 -14.63 16.43
N LEU A 159 -24.20 -15.16 16.52
CA LEU A 159 -25.31 -14.47 17.18
C LEU A 159 -25.04 -14.26 18.67
N ALA A 160 -24.49 -15.27 19.37
CA ALA A 160 -24.12 -15.14 20.77
C ALA A 160 -23.05 -14.04 20.97
N LEU A 161 -22.00 -14.02 20.13
CA LEU A 161 -20.97 -12.98 20.17
C LEU A 161 -21.51 -11.58 19.88
N ALA A 162 -22.45 -11.45 18.94
CA ALA A 162 -23.10 -10.19 18.63
C ALA A 162 -23.93 -9.66 19.81
N LYS A 163 -24.68 -10.53 20.50
CA LYS A 163 -25.47 -10.17 21.69
C LYS A 163 -24.62 -9.76 22.89
N MET A 164 -23.34 -10.15 22.91
CA MET A 164 -22.36 -9.75 23.92
C MET A 164 -21.67 -8.41 23.60
N ALA A 165 -21.95 -7.81 22.44
CA ALA A 165 -21.35 -6.53 22.07
C ALA A 165 -21.78 -5.40 23.03
N PRO A 166 -20.97 -4.33 23.16
CA PRO A 166 -21.33 -3.15 23.95
C PRO A 166 -22.69 -2.57 23.57
N GLN A 167 -23.02 -2.59 22.29
CA GLN A 167 -24.36 -2.29 21.80
C GLN A 167 -24.75 -3.31 20.74
N TYR A 168 -26.02 -3.71 20.79
CA TYR A 168 -26.60 -4.72 19.92
C TYR A 168 -28.00 -4.27 19.49
N ILE A 169 -28.27 -4.36 18.20
CA ILE A 169 -29.52 -3.93 17.59
C ILE A 169 -30.02 -5.05 16.68
N GLU A 170 -31.32 -5.36 16.78
CA GLU A 170 -32.03 -6.22 15.84
C GLU A 170 -33.02 -5.36 15.05
N ASN A 171 -32.96 -5.43 13.73
CA ASN A 171 -33.88 -4.74 12.84
C ASN A 171 -34.47 -5.73 11.84
N ASP A 172 -35.77 -5.68 11.61
CA ASP A 172 -36.41 -6.42 10.53
C ASP A 172 -36.55 -5.50 9.31
N ILE A 173 -35.91 -5.89 8.21
CA ILE A 173 -35.97 -5.21 6.92
C ILE A 173 -36.55 -6.19 5.91
N ASP A 174 -37.74 -5.88 5.37
CA ASP A 174 -38.43 -6.72 4.37
C ASP A 174 -38.60 -8.19 4.81
N GLY A 175 -38.91 -8.40 6.09
CA GLY A 175 -39.06 -9.74 6.68
C GLY A 175 -37.74 -10.49 6.93
N GLN A 176 -36.60 -9.83 6.77
CA GLN A 176 -35.29 -10.36 7.12
C GLN A 176 -34.73 -9.65 8.36
N THR A 177 -34.47 -10.42 9.40
CA THR A 177 -33.81 -9.93 10.61
C THR A 177 -32.32 -9.69 10.34
N ILE A 178 -31.89 -8.47 10.57
CA ILE A 178 -30.49 -8.03 10.57
C ILE A 178 -30.03 -7.87 12.01
N TYR A 179 -28.96 -8.57 12.35
CA TYR A 179 -28.28 -8.50 13.64
C TYR A 179 -27.10 -7.56 13.51
N GLN A 180 -27.06 -6.51 14.33
CA GLN A 180 -26.04 -5.48 14.30
C GLN A 180 -25.33 -5.41 15.66
N ALA A 181 -24.01 -5.47 15.64
CA ALA A 181 -23.16 -5.34 16.81
C ALA A 181 -22.20 -4.15 16.64
N ILE A 182 -22.11 -3.29 17.64
CA ILE A 182 -21.33 -2.05 17.60
C ILE A 182 -20.28 -2.08 18.72
N TYR A 183 -19.06 -1.72 18.36
CA TYR A 183 -17.87 -1.75 19.22
C TYR A 183 -17.12 -0.42 19.13
N SER A 184 -16.46 -0.02 20.22
CA SER A 184 -15.61 1.18 20.25
C SER A 184 -14.15 0.86 19.89
N ALA A 185 -13.31 1.90 19.96
CA ALA A 185 -11.87 1.79 19.78
C ALA A 185 -11.16 0.98 20.89
N LYS A 186 -11.80 0.71 22.04
CA LYS A 186 -11.12 0.05 23.17
C LYS A 186 -10.54 -1.31 22.75
N PRO A 187 -9.31 -1.68 23.17
CA PRO A 187 -8.65 -2.89 22.69
C PRO A 187 -9.49 -4.17 22.83
N GLN A 188 -10.18 -4.35 23.95
CA GLN A 188 -11.01 -5.53 24.20
C GLN A 188 -12.23 -5.59 23.27
N GLU A 189 -12.87 -4.44 23.04
CA GLU A 189 -14.04 -4.33 22.16
C GLU A 189 -13.63 -4.52 20.69
N TYR A 190 -12.53 -3.90 20.25
CA TYR A 190 -12.00 -4.10 18.90
C TYR A 190 -11.63 -5.57 18.64
N LEU A 191 -10.98 -6.25 19.59
CA LEU A 191 -10.66 -7.66 19.44
C LEU A 191 -11.91 -8.55 19.48
N ALA A 192 -12.96 -8.17 20.21
CA ALA A 192 -14.25 -8.85 20.16
C ALA A 192 -14.94 -8.68 18.79
N PHE A 193 -14.89 -7.48 18.21
CA PHE A 193 -15.30 -7.24 16.83
C PHE A 193 -14.57 -8.16 15.85
N ILE A 194 -13.24 -8.26 15.94
CA ILE A 194 -12.46 -9.13 15.03
C ILE A 194 -12.88 -10.59 15.14
N LYS A 195 -13.10 -11.10 16.36
CA LYS A 195 -13.59 -12.48 16.57
C LYS A 195 -14.93 -12.73 15.89
N LEU A 196 -15.87 -11.79 15.99
CA LEU A 196 -17.17 -11.90 15.32
C LEU A 196 -16.99 -11.81 13.79
N TYR A 197 -16.20 -10.84 13.32
CA TYR A 197 -15.92 -10.63 11.90
C TYR A 197 -15.31 -11.87 11.24
N GLU A 198 -14.40 -12.58 11.89
CA GLU A 198 -13.81 -13.82 11.36
C GLU A 198 -14.87 -14.90 11.09
N LEU A 199 -15.94 -14.98 11.89
CA LEU A 199 -17.03 -15.95 11.68
C LEU A 199 -17.96 -15.56 10.54
N VAL A 200 -18.28 -14.27 10.41
CA VAL A 200 -19.37 -13.80 9.54
C VAL A 200 -18.88 -13.14 8.25
N SER A 201 -17.59 -12.81 8.14
CA SER A 201 -17.04 -12.01 7.03
C SER A 201 -17.32 -12.60 5.65
N ASN A 202 -17.45 -13.92 5.53
CA ASN A 202 -17.73 -14.62 4.27
C ASN A 202 -19.23 -14.73 3.93
N TRP A 203 -20.13 -14.31 4.82
CA TRP A 203 -21.55 -14.35 4.56
C TRP A 203 -21.97 -13.22 3.62
N LYS A 204 -22.91 -13.51 2.71
CA LYS A 204 -23.41 -12.52 1.75
C LYS A 204 -24.11 -11.33 2.40
N SER A 205 -24.72 -11.56 3.56
CA SER A 205 -25.42 -10.55 4.34
C SER A 205 -24.50 -9.74 5.27
N CYS A 206 -23.20 -10.06 5.32
CA CYS A 206 -22.26 -9.36 6.18
C CYS A 206 -21.82 -8.04 5.55
N PHE A 207 -21.96 -6.94 6.30
CA PHE A 207 -21.36 -5.65 5.97
C PHE A 207 -20.83 -4.98 7.23
N VAL A 208 -19.80 -4.13 7.06
CA VAL A 208 -19.14 -3.43 8.16
C VAL A 208 -19.18 -1.93 7.88
N VAL A 209 -19.44 -1.16 8.93
CA VAL A 209 -19.47 0.30 8.91
C VAL A 209 -18.51 0.83 9.97
N ILE A 210 -17.62 1.75 9.61
CA ILE A 210 -16.76 2.49 10.55
C ILE A 210 -17.13 3.96 10.45
N ASN A 211 -17.49 4.59 11.58
CA ASN A 211 -17.85 6.01 11.65
C ASN A 211 -18.87 6.44 10.56
N GLY A 212 -19.88 5.61 10.30
CA GLY A 212 -20.93 5.86 9.32
C GLY A 212 -20.57 5.49 7.87
N GLN A 213 -19.31 5.17 7.59
CA GLN A 213 -18.85 4.75 6.27
C GLN A 213 -18.83 3.22 6.14
N MET A 214 -19.48 2.67 5.10
CA MET A 214 -19.35 1.25 4.74
C MET A 214 -17.92 0.95 4.26
N VAL A 215 -17.32 -0.12 4.77
CA VAL A 215 -15.93 -0.49 4.48
C VAL A 215 -15.83 -1.91 3.95
N ASP A 216 -14.84 -2.13 3.08
CA ASP A 216 -14.58 -3.44 2.50
C ASP A 216 -13.70 -4.32 3.39
N ARG A 217 -13.59 -5.60 3.02
CA ARG A 217 -12.77 -6.58 3.73
C ARG A 217 -11.27 -6.23 3.75
N LYS A 218 -10.77 -5.49 2.75
CA LYS A 218 -9.36 -5.11 2.63
C LYS A 218 -9.00 -4.05 3.65
N ILE A 219 -9.89 -3.06 3.87
CA ILE A 219 -9.76 -2.06 4.92
C ILE A 219 -9.75 -2.74 6.28
N ILE A 220 -10.71 -3.63 6.57
CA ILE A 220 -10.76 -4.36 7.85
C ILE A 220 -9.50 -5.21 8.06
N GLY A 221 -9.03 -5.91 7.03
CA GLY A 221 -7.80 -6.70 7.11
C GLY A 221 -6.57 -5.84 7.38
N GLY A 222 -6.45 -4.68 6.71
CA GLY A 222 -5.36 -3.72 6.93
C GLY A 222 -5.39 -3.11 8.33
N LEU A 223 -6.58 -2.78 8.84
CA LEU A 223 -6.78 -2.29 10.20
C LEU A 223 -6.39 -3.37 11.22
N ASN A 224 -6.86 -4.61 11.08
CA ASN A 224 -6.55 -5.69 12.02
C ASN A 224 -5.05 -6.01 12.05
N TYR A 225 -4.38 -5.95 10.89
CA TYR A 225 -2.94 -6.18 10.81
C TYR A 225 -2.12 -5.13 11.59
N CYS A 226 -2.62 -3.90 11.74
CA CYS A 226 -1.89 -2.84 12.46
C CYS A 226 -2.49 -2.57 13.84
N TYR A 227 -3.75 -2.15 13.88
CA TYR A 227 -4.45 -1.81 15.12
C TYR A 227 -4.76 -3.05 15.97
N GLY A 228 -5.06 -4.21 15.35
CA GLY A 228 -5.21 -5.46 16.08
C GLY A 228 -3.91 -5.88 16.77
N ASP A 229 -2.77 -5.73 16.10
CA ASP A 229 -1.45 -5.99 16.68
C ASP A 229 -1.12 -5.00 17.80
N LYS A 230 -1.43 -3.71 17.64
CA LYS A 230 -1.38 -2.72 18.72
C LYS A 230 -2.17 -3.20 19.94
N CYS A 231 -3.43 -3.61 19.75
CA CYS A 231 -4.30 -4.08 20.83
C CYS A 231 -3.75 -5.30 21.56
N ARG A 232 -3.10 -6.23 20.84
CA ARG A 232 -2.50 -7.44 21.42
C ARG A 232 -1.15 -7.20 22.07
N SER A 233 -0.37 -6.22 21.58
CA SER A 233 1.00 -5.98 22.05
C SER A 233 1.06 -5.39 23.45
N GLY A 234 0.05 -4.63 23.88
CA GLY A 234 0.09 -3.86 25.12
C GLY A 234 1.14 -2.73 25.12
N ASN A 235 1.83 -2.49 24.00
CA ASN A 235 2.85 -1.45 23.90
C ASN A 235 2.20 -0.07 23.66
N PRO A 236 2.32 0.89 24.58
CA PRO A 236 1.77 2.24 24.39
C PRO A 236 2.45 2.98 23.21
N GLU A 237 3.72 2.66 22.93
CA GLU A 237 4.53 3.29 21.89
C GLU A 237 4.39 2.64 20.51
N PHE A 238 3.53 1.62 20.36
CA PHE A 238 3.38 0.88 19.10
C PHE A 238 3.15 1.79 17.90
N CYS A 239 2.35 2.85 18.07
CA CYS A 239 2.07 3.84 17.02
C CYS A 239 3.27 4.71 16.66
N TYR A 240 4.21 4.93 17.57
CA TYR A 240 5.46 5.66 17.31
C TYR A 240 6.53 4.75 16.73
N GLY A 241 6.44 3.43 16.95
CA GLY A 241 7.28 2.44 16.30
C GLY A 241 6.91 1.03 16.72
N ALA A 242 6.52 0.18 15.76
CA ALA A 242 6.36 -1.26 16.02
C ALA A 242 7.72 -1.97 16.15
N SER A 243 8.80 -1.31 15.71
CA SER A 243 10.20 -1.73 15.83
C SER A 243 11.11 -0.53 15.62
N PHE A 244 12.41 -0.67 15.94
CA PHE A 244 13.44 0.35 15.68
C PHE A 244 13.49 0.83 14.22
N MET A 245 13.06 0.01 13.25
CA MET A 245 13.05 0.38 11.83
C MET A 245 11.90 1.33 11.44
N THR A 246 10.83 1.31 12.24
CA THR A 246 9.59 2.07 11.97
C THR A 246 9.38 3.21 12.95
N GLU A 247 10.33 3.41 13.87
CA GLU A 247 10.31 4.47 14.86
C GLU A 247 10.23 5.85 14.20
N ASN A 248 9.37 6.72 14.72
CA ASN A 248 9.12 8.06 14.21
C ASN A 248 8.38 8.91 15.26
N PRO A 249 8.48 10.25 15.19
CA PRO A 249 7.83 11.14 16.14
C PRO A 249 6.34 11.42 15.86
N PHE A 250 5.76 10.92 14.77
CA PHE A 250 4.48 11.39 14.24
C PHE A 250 3.25 10.65 14.79
N GLY A 251 3.42 9.62 15.62
CA GLY A 251 2.30 8.86 16.18
C GLY A 251 1.57 7.98 15.17
N CYS A 252 2.22 7.66 14.04
CA CYS A 252 1.83 6.58 13.15
C CYS A 252 3.06 6.00 12.41
N HIS A 253 3.51 4.81 12.81
CA HIS A 253 4.67 4.11 12.24
C HIS A 253 4.47 3.60 10.81
N ARG A 254 3.31 3.86 10.22
CA ARG A 254 2.99 3.58 8.82
C ARG A 254 3.10 4.81 7.92
N MET A 255 3.40 6.00 8.46
CA MET A 255 3.44 7.30 7.76
C MET A 255 4.58 7.46 6.72
N GLN A 256 5.33 6.39 6.42
CA GLN A 256 6.45 6.39 5.46
C GLN A 256 7.57 7.42 5.76
N ILE A 257 7.64 7.91 7.00
CA ILE A 257 8.75 8.69 7.56
C ILE A 257 9.19 7.95 8.83
N SER A 258 10.36 7.31 8.79
CA SER A 258 10.84 6.45 9.87
C SER A 258 12.36 6.48 10.00
N ALA A 259 12.86 6.14 11.18
CA ALA A 259 14.28 6.20 11.54
C ALA A 259 15.22 5.41 10.62
N TYR A 260 14.73 4.42 9.87
CA TYR A 260 15.55 3.61 8.97
C TYR A 260 15.40 3.96 7.49
N ASN A 261 14.17 4.17 7.00
CA ASN A 261 13.92 4.34 5.56
C ASN A 261 13.96 5.79 5.11
N ASN A 262 13.24 6.67 5.81
CA ASN A 262 13.15 8.09 5.47
C ASN A 262 13.13 8.89 6.77
N PRO A 263 14.27 9.01 7.47
CA PRO A 263 14.30 9.70 8.75
C PRO A 263 13.95 11.17 8.57
N TRP A 264 13.24 11.78 9.51
CA TRP A 264 12.77 13.17 9.34
C TRP A 264 13.93 14.15 9.12
N TRP A 265 15.11 13.89 9.69
CA TRP A 265 16.30 14.72 9.53
C TRP A 265 16.95 14.66 8.15
N THR A 266 16.56 13.72 7.28
CA THR A 266 17.04 13.68 5.89
C THR A 266 16.27 14.64 4.97
N PHE A 267 15.18 15.24 5.46
CA PHE A 267 14.42 16.24 4.72
C PHE A 267 15.03 17.62 4.98
N GLY A 268 15.96 18.05 4.12
CA GLY A 268 16.59 19.36 4.28
C GLY A 268 17.80 19.57 3.38
N SER A 269 18.46 20.69 3.60
CA SER A 269 19.72 21.04 2.94
C SER A 269 20.52 22.02 3.80
N PHE A 270 21.83 22.09 3.58
CA PHE A 270 22.66 23.10 4.23
C PHE A 270 22.44 24.48 3.61
N ASP A 271 22.35 25.50 4.46
CA ASP A 271 22.48 26.89 4.05
C ASP A 271 23.95 27.27 3.76
N ARG A 272 24.17 28.51 3.31
CA ARG A 272 25.52 29.04 3.03
C ARG A 272 26.43 29.10 4.26
N LYS A 273 25.88 29.00 5.48
CA LYS A 273 26.61 29.04 6.75
C LYS A 273 26.86 27.64 7.30
N GLY A 274 26.45 26.56 6.63
CA GLY A 274 26.58 25.19 7.11
C GLY A 274 25.56 24.81 8.20
N VAL A 275 24.45 25.54 8.29
CA VAL A 275 23.30 25.19 9.12
C VAL A 275 22.34 24.36 8.28
N TRP A 276 21.92 23.22 8.80
CA TRP A 276 20.94 22.35 8.13
C TRP A 276 19.55 22.95 8.28
N MET A 277 18.88 23.25 7.16
CA MET A 277 17.52 23.75 7.10
C MET A 277 16.57 22.57 6.90
N VAL A 278 15.70 22.33 7.88
CA VAL A 278 14.74 21.22 7.84
C VAL A 278 13.58 21.58 6.92
N ASN A 279 13.32 20.73 5.94
CA ASN A 279 12.25 20.94 4.96
C ASN A 279 10.93 20.32 5.46
N LYS A 280 10.24 21.07 6.33
CA LYS A 280 8.91 20.69 6.86
C LYS A 280 7.84 20.61 5.78
N GLU A 281 7.93 21.40 4.72
CA GLU A 281 6.97 21.37 3.60
C GLU A 281 7.01 20.04 2.84
N ALA A 282 8.22 19.52 2.58
CA ALA A 282 8.39 18.22 1.95
C ALA A 282 7.83 17.08 2.82
N MET A 283 8.03 17.17 4.14
CA MET A 283 7.45 16.21 5.08
C MET A 283 5.93 16.32 5.13
N LEU A 284 5.37 17.54 5.17
CA LEU A 284 3.92 17.77 5.14
C LEU A 284 3.27 17.13 3.91
N LYS A 285 3.83 17.37 2.72
CA LYS A 285 3.33 16.78 1.48
C LYS A 285 3.27 15.26 1.56
N ARG A 286 4.33 14.65 2.08
CA ARG A 286 4.42 13.19 2.27
C ARG A 286 3.41 12.68 3.30
N ILE A 287 3.26 13.39 4.42
CA ILE A 287 2.28 13.06 5.46
C ILE A 287 0.87 13.03 4.87
N ILE A 288 0.48 14.07 4.14
CA ILE A 288 -0.86 14.13 3.53
C ILE A 288 -1.06 12.98 2.55
N GLU A 289 -0.10 12.72 1.66
CA GLU A 289 -0.16 11.62 0.68
C GLU A 289 -0.35 10.24 1.32
N TYR A 290 0.38 9.93 2.39
CA TYR A 290 0.32 8.59 3.01
C TYR A 290 -0.72 8.45 4.12
N SER A 291 -1.24 9.56 4.67
CA SER A 291 -2.22 9.54 5.77
C SER A 291 -3.60 9.03 5.36
N GLU A 292 -3.99 9.19 4.09
CA GLU A 292 -5.32 8.87 3.58
C GLU A 292 -5.74 7.42 3.91
N LEU A 293 -4.79 6.48 3.82
CA LEU A 293 -5.02 5.06 4.07
C LEU A 293 -5.32 4.73 5.54
N TYR A 294 -5.05 5.64 6.47
CA TYR A 294 -5.11 5.42 7.91
C TYR A 294 -6.21 6.21 8.61
N GLN A 295 -7.01 6.99 7.88
CA GLN A 295 -8.08 7.83 8.43
C GLN A 295 -9.13 7.05 9.24
N LEU A 296 -9.35 5.77 8.91
CA LEU A 296 -10.28 4.90 9.63
C LEU A 296 -9.66 4.17 10.82
N CYS A 297 -8.36 4.34 11.08
CA CYS A 297 -7.68 3.71 12.21
C CYS A 297 -8.05 4.42 13.52
N PRO A 298 -8.51 3.69 14.55
CA PRO A 298 -8.89 4.30 15.83
C PRO A 298 -7.75 5.01 16.56
N ALA A 299 -6.49 4.66 16.25
CA ALA A 299 -5.32 5.32 16.84
C ALA A 299 -4.80 6.49 16.01
N PHE A 300 -5.30 6.70 14.78
CA PHE A 300 -4.76 7.71 13.89
C PHE A 300 -5.34 9.08 14.21
N SER A 301 -4.49 10.11 14.18
CA SER A 301 -4.88 11.51 14.34
C SER A 301 -3.96 12.34 13.46
N LEU A 302 -4.53 12.97 12.43
CA LEU A 302 -3.78 13.87 11.56
C LEU A 302 -3.30 15.10 12.35
N ASP A 303 -4.13 15.63 13.26
CA ASP A 303 -3.76 16.77 14.09
C ASP A 303 -2.51 16.49 14.92
N ARG A 304 -2.42 15.32 15.57
CA ARG A 304 -1.23 14.92 16.33
C ARG A 304 0.01 14.75 15.44
N VAL A 305 -0.16 14.25 14.21
CA VAL A 305 0.92 14.14 13.23
C VAL A 305 1.44 15.53 12.84
N LEU A 306 0.52 16.48 12.60
CA LEU A 306 0.86 17.85 12.22
C LEU A 306 1.50 18.61 13.39
N GLU A 307 1.02 18.39 14.62
CA GLU A 307 1.64 18.91 15.84
C GLU A 307 3.08 18.42 15.98
N ALA A 308 3.31 17.11 15.80
CA ALA A 308 4.67 16.54 15.83
C ALA A 308 5.58 17.15 14.75
N LEU A 309 5.07 17.35 13.52
CA LEU A 309 5.80 18.04 12.45
C LEU A 309 6.17 19.48 12.83
N ASN A 310 5.23 20.22 13.41
CA ASN A 310 5.45 21.60 13.83
C ASN A 310 6.49 21.70 14.94
N ASN A 311 6.50 20.73 15.86
CA ASN A 311 7.45 20.65 16.98
C ASN A 311 8.87 20.24 16.57
N LEU A 312 9.09 19.75 15.34
CA LEU A 312 10.45 19.53 14.82
C LEU A 312 11.22 20.85 14.74
N PRO A 313 12.56 20.86 14.86
CA PRO A 313 13.35 22.07 14.65
C PRO A 313 13.25 22.54 13.19
N ASP A 314 13.22 23.86 12.96
CA ASP A 314 13.31 24.42 11.60
C ASP A 314 14.73 24.35 11.04
N LYS A 315 15.71 24.31 11.93
CA LYS A 315 17.13 24.27 11.59
C LYS A 315 17.95 23.55 12.65
N ILE A 316 19.04 22.93 12.22
CA ILE A 316 20.01 22.23 13.06
C ILE A 316 21.39 22.79 12.73
N ASP A 317 22.15 23.23 13.73
CA ASP A 317 23.55 23.68 13.55
C ASP A 317 24.49 22.64 14.16
N PRO A 318 25.05 21.69 13.36
CA PRO A 318 25.89 20.61 13.87
C PRO A 318 27.17 21.07 14.58
N ARG A 319 27.56 22.35 14.44
CA ARG A 319 28.72 22.92 15.15
C ARG A 319 28.37 23.33 16.58
N LYS A 320 27.09 23.60 16.85
CA LYS A 320 26.59 24.02 18.17
C LYS A 320 25.86 22.87 18.86
N ASP A 321 25.14 22.07 18.09
CA ASP A 321 24.38 20.93 18.58
C ASP A 321 25.22 19.65 18.46
N LYS A 322 25.83 19.25 19.58
CA LYS A 322 26.67 18.05 19.68
C LYS A 322 25.90 16.75 19.40
N GLY A 323 24.57 16.80 19.38
CA GLY A 323 23.72 15.68 19.02
C GLY A 323 23.73 15.34 17.53
N TRP A 324 24.38 16.15 16.68
CA TRP A 324 24.37 15.97 15.23
C TRP A 324 25.78 15.95 14.64
N VAL A 325 25.97 15.09 13.65
CA VAL A 325 27.20 15.02 12.86
C VAL A 325 26.89 15.15 11.38
N VAL A 326 27.81 15.77 10.64
CA VAL A 326 27.74 15.93 9.19
C VAL A 326 28.31 14.69 8.50
N ILE A 327 27.61 14.16 7.50
CA ILE A 327 28.11 13.10 6.61
C ILE A 327 27.85 13.54 5.17
N GLY A 328 28.92 13.81 4.42
CA GLY A 328 28.81 14.30 3.06
C GLY A 328 27.95 15.56 3.01
N ASN A 329 26.84 15.49 2.27
CA ASN A 329 25.89 16.60 2.12
C ASN A 329 24.64 16.45 3.01
N ALA A 330 24.71 15.66 4.09
CA ALA A 330 23.59 15.39 5.00
C ALA A 330 24.01 15.48 6.47
N ILE A 331 23.03 15.39 7.37
CA ILE A 331 23.24 15.24 8.81
C ILE A 331 22.69 13.91 9.31
N LYS A 332 23.23 13.43 10.44
CA LYS A 332 22.65 12.34 11.23
C LYS A 332 22.79 12.61 12.73
N PRO A 333 21.94 11.99 13.58
CA PRO A 333 22.16 11.98 15.02
C PRO A 333 23.49 11.31 15.38
N ALA A 334 24.21 11.86 16.36
CA ALA A 334 25.53 11.37 16.77
C ALA A 334 25.45 9.95 17.39
N HIS A 335 24.38 9.65 18.11
CA HIS A 335 24.15 8.35 18.78
C HIS A 335 23.61 7.25 17.86
N SER A 336 23.44 7.49 16.55
CA SER A 336 22.96 6.45 15.62
C SER A 336 24.06 5.48 15.17
N ILE A 337 25.26 5.55 15.75
CA ILE A 337 26.32 4.57 15.58
C ILE A 337 26.13 3.53 16.69
N LEU A 338 25.43 2.44 16.39
CA LEU A 338 25.70 1.20 17.11
C LEU A 338 27.14 0.82 16.76
N GLU A 339 28.11 1.27 17.56
CA GLU A 339 29.48 0.80 17.50
C GLU A 339 29.46 -0.67 17.91
N TYR A 340 29.29 -1.57 16.94
CA TYR A 340 29.65 -2.96 17.16
C TYR A 340 31.16 -3.06 17.02
N THR A 341 31.86 -3.22 18.14
CA THR A 341 33.27 -3.60 18.11
C THR A 341 33.34 -5.05 17.66
N ILE A 342 33.75 -5.30 16.41
CA ILE A 342 34.12 -6.66 15.99
C ILE A 342 35.51 -6.94 16.57
N ASN A 343 35.56 -7.67 17.68
CA ASN A 343 36.80 -8.27 18.15
C ASN A 343 37.09 -9.49 17.28
N ILE A 344 37.84 -9.30 16.19
CA ILE A 344 38.39 -10.41 15.42
C ILE A 344 39.62 -10.90 16.19
N ASN A 345 39.49 -12.03 16.86
CA ASN A 345 40.63 -12.72 17.44
C ASN A 345 41.25 -13.59 16.34
N LEU A 346 42.28 -13.08 15.68
CA LEU A 346 43.13 -13.87 14.80
C LEU A 346 44.11 -14.61 15.69
N SER A 347 43.72 -15.80 16.16
CA SER A 347 44.70 -16.75 16.64
C SER A 347 45.43 -17.29 15.42
N ASP A 348 46.65 -16.81 15.21
CA ASP A 348 47.60 -17.38 14.26
C ASP A 348 47.81 -18.85 14.62
N ASN A 349 47.35 -19.74 13.74
CA ASN A 349 47.75 -21.14 13.75
C ASN A 349 49.15 -21.21 13.12
N ASP A 350 50.16 -20.88 13.92
CA ASP A 350 51.52 -21.37 13.70
C ASP A 350 51.80 -22.46 14.74
N ASN A 351 51.57 -23.71 14.33
CA ASN A 351 52.45 -24.88 14.55
C ASN A 351 51.85 -26.15 13.96
#